data_AF-A0A4R9PIP6-F1
#
_entry.id   AF-A0A4R9PIP6-F1
#
_cell.length_a   1.000
_cell.length_b   1.000
_cell.length_c   1.000
_cell.angle_alpha   90.00
_cell.angle_beta   90.00
_cell.angle_gamma   90.00
#
_symmetry.space_group_name_H-M   'P 1'
#
loop_
_entity.id
_entity.type
_entity.pdbx_description
1 polymer ?
#
loop_
_entity_poly.entity_id
_entity_poly.type
_entity_poly.pdbx_seq_one_letter_code
_entity_poly.pdbx_strand_id
1 'polypeptide(L)'
;MSTLTRPLAWIAAAALSVASLPAMALQPFKADYLASYMGMQANGSMTLSSEGANKWRYTLQVKNQLADLSQSTVFEEVRGQLRPLSSQDRSALLVKKRNVQATYNWTSNQATWTGDIKPDRAGPIALKAGDMDAL
;
A
#
# COMPACT_ATOMS: atom_id res chain seq x y z
N MET A 1 -4.03 -59.84 -25.91
CA MET A 1 -3.40 -58.51 -26.13
C MET A 1 -3.91 -57.58 -25.04
N SER A 2 -3.12 -57.38 -23.97
CA SER A 2 -3.47 -56.50 -22.85
C SER A 2 -3.03 -55.08 -23.13
N THR A 3 -3.94 -54.11 -23.04
CA THR A 3 -3.58 -52.70 -22.83
C THR A 3 -4.56 -52.08 -21.83
N LEU A 4 -4.08 -51.76 -20.63
CA LEU A 4 -4.77 -50.93 -19.65
C LEU A 4 -3.75 -50.02 -18.97
N THR A 5 -3.28 -49.02 -19.72
CA THR A 5 -2.47 -47.91 -19.25
C THR A 5 -3.37 -46.72 -18.94
N ARG A 6 -3.93 -46.63 -17.74
CA ARG A 6 -4.65 -45.42 -17.26
C ARG A 6 -4.51 -45.09 -15.76
N PRO A 7 -3.30 -44.94 -15.19
CA PRO A 7 -3.15 -44.23 -13.90
C PRO A 7 -2.82 -42.74 -14.07
N LEU A 8 -2.34 -42.31 -15.24
CA LEU A 8 -1.75 -40.97 -15.43
C LEU A 8 -2.77 -39.82 -15.41
N ALA A 9 -4.05 -40.09 -15.71
CA ALA A 9 -5.09 -39.06 -15.78
C ALA A 9 -5.47 -38.50 -14.39
N TRP A 10 -5.25 -39.26 -13.31
CA TRP A 10 -5.64 -38.86 -11.96
C TRP A 10 -4.62 -37.91 -11.31
N ILE A 11 -3.34 -38.03 -11.69
CA ILE A 11 -2.27 -37.15 -11.19
C ILE A 11 -2.42 -35.73 -11.77
N ALA A 12 -2.85 -35.61 -13.02
CA ALA A 12 -3.10 -34.31 -13.64
C ALA A 12 -4.21 -33.51 -12.94
N ALA A 13 -5.30 -34.17 -12.51
CA ALA A 13 -6.40 -33.51 -11.82
C ALA A 13 -6.01 -32.99 -10.41
N ALA A 14 -5.11 -33.69 -9.70
CA ALA A 14 -4.62 -33.25 -8.38
C ALA A 14 -3.60 -32.10 -8.47
N ALA A 15 -2.86 -31.99 -9.58
CA ALA A 15 -1.93 -30.88 -9.79
C ALA A 15 -2.64 -29.53 -10.08
N LEU A 16 -3.84 -29.58 -10.68
CA LEU A 16 -4.63 -28.39 -11.01
C LEU A 16 -5.37 -27.76 -9.80
N SER A 17 -5.59 -28.51 -8.71
CA SER A 17 -6.27 -27.97 -7.51
C SER A 17 -5.36 -27.14 -6.59
N VAL A 18 -4.03 -27.20 -6.75
CA VAL A 18 -3.09 -26.37 -5.99
C VAL A 18 -3.01 -24.95 -6.56
N ALA A 19 -3.37 -24.75 -7.83
CA ALA A 19 -3.38 -23.43 -8.47
C ALA A 19 -4.58 -22.55 -8.09
N SER A 20 -5.59 -23.10 -7.39
CA SER A 20 -6.78 -22.37 -6.93
C SER A 20 -6.66 -21.91 -5.49
N LEU A 21 -5.46 -21.54 -5.02
CA LEU A 21 -5.35 -20.81 -3.76
C LEU A 21 -6.17 -19.52 -3.91
N PRO A 22 -7.13 -19.27 -2.99
CA PRO A 22 -7.88 -18.03 -3.03
C PRO A 22 -6.88 -16.88 -2.95
N ALA A 23 -7.09 -15.84 -3.76
CA ALA A 23 -6.39 -14.58 -3.57
C ALA A 23 -6.59 -14.18 -2.11
N MET A 24 -5.50 -14.13 -1.34
CA MET A 24 -5.51 -13.72 0.06
C MET A 24 -6.21 -12.36 0.13
N ALA A 25 -7.46 -12.36 0.61
CA ALA A 25 -8.24 -11.14 0.73
C ALA A 25 -7.51 -10.21 1.71
N LEU A 26 -7.40 -8.92 1.37
CA LEU A 26 -6.91 -7.94 2.32
C LEU A 26 -7.78 -7.98 3.58
N GLN A 27 -7.13 -7.94 4.74
CA GLN A 27 -7.81 -7.90 6.03
C GLN A 27 -7.37 -6.65 6.80
N PRO A 28 -8.31 -5.99 7.50
CA PRO A 28 -7.95 -4.92 8.41
C PRO A 28 -6.99 -5.42 9.48
N PHE A 29 -6.00 -4.61 9.83
CA PHE A 29 -5.11 -4.90 10.94
C PHE A 29 -4.68 -3.62 11.65
N LYS A 30 -4.19 -3.80 12.87
CA LYS A 30 -3.46 -2.80 13.62
C LYS A 30 -2.22 -3.45 14.21
N ALA A 31 -1.07 -2.81 14.02
CA ALA A 31 0.20 -3.24 14.56
C ALA A 31 0.92 -2.05 15.20
N ASP A 32 1.44 -2.27 16.40
CA ASP A 32 2.23 -1.28 17.13
C ASP A 32 3.71 -1.63 17.00
N TYR A 33 4.54 -0.62 16.74
CA TYR A 33 5.96 -0.75 16.45
C TYR A 33 6.78 0.13 17.39
N LEU A 34 8.04 -0.26 17.57
CA LEU A 34 9.05 0.59 18.20
C LEU A 34 10.16 0.81 17.17
N ALA A 35 10.35 2.06 16.79
CA ALA A 35 11.41 2.49 15.89
C ALA A 35 12.58 3.04 16.70
N SER A 36 13.81 2.73 16.29
CA SER A 36 15.02 3.30 16.88
C SER A 36 15.94 3.84 15.80
N TYR A 37 16.44 5.06 15.99
CA TYR A 37 17.38 5.70 15.08
C TYR A 37 18.34 6.59 15.88
N MET A 38 19.65 6.33 15.75
CA MET A 38 20.71 7.12 16.40
C MET A 38 20.49 7.31 17.92
N GLY A 39 20.04 6.25 18.61
CA GLY A 39 19.78 6.29 20.06
C GLY A 39 18.44 6.92 20.46
N MET A 40 17.69 7.50 19.52
CA MET A 40 16.32 7.96 19.75
C MET A 40 15.33 6.84 19.47
N GLN A 41 14.34 6.68 20.35
CA GLN A 41 13.22 5.76 20.15
C GLN A 41 11.96 6.53 19.80
N ALA A 42 11.10 5.92 18.99
CA ALA A 42 9.78 6.43 18.64
C ALA A 42 8.77 5.28 18.61
N ASN A 43 7.57 5.58 19.06
CA ASN A 43 6.46 4.63 18.99
C ASN A 43 5.78 4.80 17.64
N GLY A 44 5.59 3.69 16.95
CA GLY A 44 4.89 3.60 15.68
C GLY A 44 3.56 2.88 15.85
N SER A 45 2.55 3.25 15.06
CA SER A 45 1.36 2.44 14.85
C SER A 45 1.04 2.39 13.36
N MET A 46 0.74 1.20 12.87
CA MET A 46 0.36 0.92 11.49
C MET A 46 -1.04 0.34 11.50
N THR A 47 -1.92 0.91 10.68
CA THR A 47 -3.29 0.42 10.54
C THR A 47 -3.64 0.24 9.09
N LEU A 48 -4.36 -0.84 8.81
CA LEU A 48 -5.06 -1.05 7.56
C LEU A 48 -6.54 -1.18 7.87
N SER A 49 -7.37 -0.41 7.19
CA SER A 49 -8.82 -0.39 7.39
C SER A 49 -9.53 -0.36 6.04
N SER A 50 -10.67 -1.04 5.95
CA SER A 50 -11.50 -0.98 4.74
C SER A 50 -12.33 0.30 4.73
N GLU A 51 -12.34 1.00 3.61
CA GLU A 51 -13.25 2.13 3.36
C GLU A 51 -14.52 1.71 2.59
N GLY A 52 -14.68 0.41 2.32
CA GLY A 52 -15.72 -0.13 1.45
C GLY A 52 -15.39 0.04 -0.04
N ALA A 53 -16.19 -0.58 -0.90
CA ALA A 53 -16.04 -0.51 -2.36
C ALA A 53 -14.62 -0.84 -2.87
N ASN A 54 -13.99 -1.88 -2.31
CA ASN A 54 -12.60 -2.29 -2.59
C ASN A 54 -11.54 -1.23 -2.29
N LYS A 55 -11.87 -0.24 -1.45
CA LYS A 55 -10.91 0.76 -0.99
C LYS A 55 -10.38 0.43 0.39
N TRP A 56 -9.11 0.73 0.57
CA TRP A 56 -8.36 0.44 1.78
C TRP A 56 -7.56 1.65 2.19
N ARG A 57 -7.71 2.08 3.44
CA ARG A 57 -6.85 3.10 4.02
C ARG A 57 -5.76 2.44 4.84
N TYR A 58 -4.54 2.65 4.41
CA TYR A 58 -3.34 2.38 5.18
C TYR A 58 -2.93 3.66 5.91
N THR A 59 -2.56 3.57 7.17
CA THR A 59 -2.03 4.70 7.95
C THR A 59 -0.84 4.24 8.76
N LEU A 60 0.24 5.00 8.70
CA LEU A 60 1.42 4.86 9.53
C LEU A 60 1.59 6.13 10.36
N GLN A 61 1.72 6.00 11.67
CA GLN A 61 2.00 7.10 12.58
C GLN A 61 3.24 6.77 13.38
N VAL A 62 4.18 7.70 13.49
CA VAL A 62 5.41 7.53 14.27
C VAL A 62 5.63 8.79 15.10
N LYS A 63 5.76 8.65 16.41
CA LYS A 63 5.87 9.78 17.33
C LYS A 63 6.91 9.57 18.42
N ASN A 64 7.63 10.64 18.73
CA ASN A 64 8.45 10.76 19.94
C ASN A 64 8.39 12.20 20.49
N GLN A 65 9.30 12.54 21.40
CA GLN A 65 9.34 13.86 22.05
C GLN A 65 9.71 15.01 21.10
N LEU A 66 10.38 14.73 19.97
CA LEU A 66 10.93 15.74 19.07
C LEU A 66 10.23 15.75 17.69
N ALA A 67 9.55 14.66 17.34
CA ALA A 67 8.99 14.39 16.02
C ALA A 67 7.61 13.75 16.10
N ASP A 68 6.73 14.18 15.19
CA ASP A 68 5.42 13.58 14.93
C ASP A 68 5.27 13.42 13.42
N LEU A 69 5.21 12.17 12.95
CA LEU A 69 5.13 11.78 11.56
C LEU A 69 3.85 10.98 11.34
N SER A 70 3.11 11.30 10.29
CA SER A 70 1.93 10.55 9.87
C SER A 70 1.89 10.45 8.36
N GLN A 71 1.66 9.24 7.86
CA GLN A 71 1.41 8.94 6.47
C GLN A 71 0.07 8.22 6.36
N SER A 72 -0.76 8.60 5.41
CA SER A 72 -2.02 7.90 5.15
C SER A 72 -2.27 7.83 3.66
N THR A 73 -2.55 6.62 3.18
CA THR A 73 -2.73 6.36 1.75
C THR A 73 -3.99 5.53 1.56
N VAL A 74 -4.85 6.00 0.67
CA VAL A 74 -6.05 5.29 0.24
C VAL A 74 -5.72 4.55 -1.03
N PHE A 75 -5.95 3.26 -1.01
CA PHE A 75 -5.75 2.35 -2.12
C PHE A 75 -7.11 1.90 -2.63
N GLU A 76 -7.14 1.54 -3.91
CA GLU A 76 -8.19 0.76 -4.52
C GLU A 76 -7.61 -0.57 -4.96
N GLU A 77 -8.34 -1.65 -4.67
CA GLU A 77 -8.04 -2.98 -5.17
C GLU A 77 -8.81 -3.23 -6.47
N VAL A 78 -8.07 -3.44 -7.56
CA VAL A 78 -8.62 -3.76 -8.88
C VAL A 78 -8.00 -5.05 -9.36
N ARG A 79 -8.82 -6.11 -9.49
CA ARG A 79 -8.38 -7.44 -9.95
C ARG A 79 -7.20 -8.01 -9.14
N GLY A 80 -7.21 -7.80 -7.82
CA GLY A 80 -6.16 -8.26 -6.91
C GLY A 80 -4.88 -7.41 -6.94
N GLN A 81 -4.87 -6.30 -7.67
CA GLN A 81 -3.77 -5.32 -7.64
C GLN A 81 -4.19 -4.07 -6.89
N LEU A 82 -3.33 -3.60 -6.00
CA LEU A 82 -3.52 -2.35 -5.29
C LEU A 82 -2.97 -1.19 -6.12
N ARG A 83 -3.73 -0.10 -6.17
CA ARG A 83 -3.29 1.17 -6.73
C ARG A 83 -3.68 2.31 -5.79
N PRO A 84 -2.79 3.29 -5.53
CA PRO A 84 -3.09 4.43 -4.68
C PRO A 84 -4.11 5.34 -5.37
N LEU A 85 -4.99 5.98 -4.61
CA LEU A 85 -5.91 7.02 -5.08
C LEU A 85 -5.49 8.39 -4.54
N SER A 86 -5.07 8.41 -3.28
CA SER A 86 -4.61 9.63 -2.60
C SER A 86 -3.66 9.26 -1.47
N SER A 87 -2.64 10.09 -1.24
CA SER A 87 -1.81 10.00 -0.05
C SER A 87 -1.66 11.34 0.65
N GLN A 88 -1.38 11.29 1.94
CA GLN A 88 -1.09 12.46 2.75
C GLN A 88 0.02 12.17 3.74
N ASP A 89 1.08 12.99 3.65
CA ASP A 89 2.22 12.93 4.53
C ASP A 89 2.32 14.21 5.34
N ARG A 90 2.36 14.02 6.66
CA ARG A 90 2.52 15.09 7.62
C ARG A 90 3.74 14.81 8.46
N SER A 91 4.59 15.82 8.61
CA SER A 91 5.68 15.78 9.58
C SER A 91 5.72 17.07 10.38
N ALA A 92 5.96 16.92 11.68
CA ALA A 92 6.23 18.01 12.60
C ALA A 92 7.51 17.67 13.36
N LEU A 93 8.56 18.45 13.13
CA LEU A 93 9.85 18.33 13.81
C LEU A 93 10.07 19.62 14.59
N LEU A 94 9.89 19.56 15.91
CA LEU A 94 9.95 20.72 16.81
C LEU A 94 9.03 21.88 16.34
N VAL A 95 9.58 22.84 15.60
CA VAL A 95 8.88 24.02 15.06
C VAL A 95 8.53 23.90 13.59
N LYS A 96 9.19 23.00 12.83
CA LYS A 96 8.99 22.87 11.40
C LYS A 96 7.89 21.87 11.10
N LYS A 97 6.87 22.32 10.39
CA LYS A 97 5.77 21.47 9.92
C LYS A 97 5.85 21.34 8.40
N ARG A 98 5.45 20.18 7.90
CA ARG A 98 5.31 19.88 6.48
C ARG A 98 4.05 19.05 6.28
N ASN A 99 3.30 19.38 5.26
CA ASN A 99 2.09 18.67 4.85
C ASN A 99 2.08 18.56 3.32
N VAL A 100 2.13 17.35 2.81
CA VAL A 100 2.06 17.06 1.37
C VAL A 100 0.90 16.14 1.11
N GLN A 101 0.16 16.42 0.04
CA GLN A 101 -0.95 15.60 -0.44
C GLN A 101 -0.66 15.18 -1.86
N ALA A 102 -0.83 13.90 -2.17
CA ALA A 102 -0.76 13.39 -3.52
C ALA A 102 -2.12 12.86 -3.99
N THR A 103 -2.40 13.03 -5.28
CA THR A 103 -3.58 12.49 -5.95
C THR A 103 -3.14 11.66 -7.14
N TYR A 104 -3.70 10.47 -7.28
CA TYR A 104 -3.35 9.49 -8.30
C TYR A 104 -4.57 9.26 -9.20
N ASN A 105 -4.56 9.90 -10.36
CA ASN A 105 -5.63 9.77 -11.34
C ASN A 105 -5.27 8.69 -12.36
N TRP A 106 -5.78 7.48 -12.15
CA TRP A 106 -5.61 6.34 -13.06
C TRP A 106 -6.44 6.43 -14.34
N THR A 107 -7.42 7.33 -14.42
CA THR A 107 -8.15 7.62 -15.65
C THR A 107 -7.29 8.43 -16.61
N SER A 108 -6.55 9.41 -16.09
CA SER A 108 -5.62 10.24 -16.88
C SER A 108 -4.16 9.77 -16.80
N ASN A 109 -3.88 8.66 -16.11
CA ASN A 109 -2.56 8.10 -15.81
C ASN A 109 -1.56 9.15 -15.29
N GLN A 110 -1.98 9.98 -14.34
CA GLN A 110 -1.15 11.05 -13.78
C GLN A 110 -1.25 11.12 -12.26
N ALA A 111 -0.12 11.40 -11.61
CA ALA A 111 -0.05 11.79 -10.21
C ALA A 111 0.38 13.24 -10.06
N THR A 112 -0.19 13.90 -9.05
CA THR A 112 0.08 15.31 -8.72
C THR A 112 0.22 15.47 -7.21
N TRP A 113 1.10 16.36 -6.79
CA TRP A 113 1.37 16.67 -5.38
C TRP A 113 1.09 18.14 -5.09
N THR A 114 0.58 18.40 -3.89
CA THR A 114 0.26 19.76 -3.42
C THR A 114 0.72 19.95 -1.96
N GLY A 115 0.69 21.19 -1.48
CA GLY A 115 1.13 21.55 -0.12
C GLY A 115 2.59 21.94 -0.06
N ASP A 116 3.29 21.50 0.98
CA ASP A 116 4.69 21.84 1.27
C ASP A 116 5.67 21.03 0.40
N ILE A 117 5.52 21.17 -0.92
CA ILE A 117 6.36 20.57 -1.96
C ILE A 117 6.90 21.66 -2.88
N LYS A 118 8.11 21.44 -3.41
CA LYS A 118 8.69 22.38 -4.37
C LYS A 118 7.88 22.38 -5.67
N PRO A 119 7.67 23.53 -6.34
CA PRO A 119 6.84 23.61 -7.54
C PRO A 119 7.29 22.68 -8.68
N ASP A 120 8.60 22.50 -8.85
CA ASP A 120 9.20 21.60 -9.84
C ASP A 120 8.91 20.11 -9.57
N ARG A 121 8.46 19.76 -8.35
CA ARG A 121 8.13 18.39 -7.92
C ARG A 121 6.63 18.15 -7.73
N ALA A 122 5.79 19.15 -7.98
CA ALA A 122 4.34 19.02 -7.84
C ALA A 122 3.69 18.13 -8.92
N GLY A 123 4.42 17.80 -9.99
CA GLY A 123 3.87 17.07 -11.13
C GLY A 123 3.06 17.97 -12.08
N PRO A 124 2.38 17.40 -13.08
CA PRO A 124 1.99 15.99 -13.17
C PRO A 124 3.13 15.03 -13.55
N ILE A 125 3.11 13.84 -12.97
CA ILE A 125 4.00 12.72 -13.30
C ILE A 125 3.16 11.59 -13.87
N ALA A 126 3.62 10.99 -14.98
CA ALA A 126 2.94 9.86 -15.60
C ALA A 126 2.97 8.61 -14.71
N LEU A 127 1.80 8.01 -14.49
CA LEU A 127 1.63 6.76 -13.75
C LEU A 127 1.83 5.54 -14.65
N LYS A 128 2.42 4.51 -14.08
CA LYS A 128 2.61 3.19 -14.68
C LYS A 128 1.92 2.12 -13.82
N ALA A 129 1.57 1.00 -14.46
CA ALA A 129 1.01 -0.13 -13.73
C ALA A 129 2.00 -0.63 -12.67
N GLY A 130 1.52 -0.80 -11.43
CA GLY A 130 2.34 -1.15 -10.28
C GLY A 130 2.99 0.03 -9.57
N ASP A 131 2.88 1.26 -10.10
CA ASP A 131 3.29 2.44 -9.37
C ASP A 131 2.50 2.53 -8.07
N MET A 132 3.24 2.86 -7.01
CA MET A 132 2.70 2.99 -5.68
C MET A 132 2.97 4.37 -5.10
N ASP A 133 2.41 4.63 -3.93
CA ASP A 133 2.80 5.81 -3.16
C ASP A 133 4.32 5.81 -2.94
N ALA A 134 4.93 6.93 -3.28
CA ALA A 134 6.38 7.06 -3.43
C ALA A 134 7.04 7.70 -2.20
N LEU A 135 6.25 7.97 -1.15
CA LEU A 135 6.62 8.83 -0.03
C LEU A 135 6.89 8.07 1.27
#